data_AF-A0A166PUL1-F1
#
_entry.id   AF-A0A166PUL1-F1
#
_cell.length_a   1.000
_cell.length_b   1.000
_cell.length_c   1.000
_cell.angle_alpha   90.00
_cell.angle_beta   90.00
_cell.angle_gamma   90.00
#
_symmetry.space_group_name_H-M   'P 1'
#
loop_
_entity.id
_entity.type
_entity.pdbx_description
1 polymer ?
#
loop_
_entity_poly.entity_id
_entity_poly.type
_entity_poly.pdbx_seq_one_letter_code
_entity_poly.pdbx_strand_id
1 'polypeptide(L)'
;MFLSITYLASVALAINLVSGLLIPSPVTSPYDLGPRSNYFSQPLAPMERQPVKCHDESDFPGHADVNYGMQWEAVHEFCNSKEAALLSTLHDPADGRFPITFKHRMRWKDWPHQINYDFFVEWVWGCRTTSQFQSVGLPLGKGGVHCHTIMRENYLNCNNGGVGGSTQVGCLLFTFNGAKGGRCILTDEELELRDEYDKKHNIQRPDTPCGM
;
A
#
# COMPACT_ATOMS: atom_id res chain seq x y z
N MET A 1 66.96 38.23 -26.97
CA MET A 1 67.73 36.98 -26.84
C MET A 1 66.90 36.06 -25.95
N PHE A 2 66.26 34.96 -26.35
CA PHE A 2 66.14 34.11 -27.53
C PHE A 2 64.66 33.63 -27.54
N LEU A 3 63.84 33.79 -28.58
CA LEU A 3 63.65 32.92 -29.76
C LEU A 3 63.66 31.39 -29.46
N SER A 4 62.48 30.77 -29.50
CA SER A 4 62.21 29.43 -30.08
C SER A 4 60.69 29.17 -30.05
N ILE A 5 59.93 29.43 -31.12
CA ILE A 5 59.66 28.58 -32.31
C ILE A 5 58.69 27.40 -32.00
N THR A 6 57.40 27.71 -32.21
CA THR A 6 56.32 26.97 -32.89
C THR A 6 56.30 25.44 -32.93
N TYR A 7 55.12 24.86 -32.65
CA TYR A 7 54.51 23.90 -33.57
C TYR A 7 52.98 24.09 -33.64
N LEU A 8 52.51 24.32 -34.86
CA LEU A 8 51.11 24.36 -35.28
C LEU A 8 50.60 22.93 -35.48
N ALA A 9 49.38 22.66 -35.01
CA ALA A 9 48.49 21.69 -35.62
C ALA A 9 47.05 22.18 -35.45
N SER A 10 46.54 22.79 -36.51
CA SER A 10 45.14 23.13 -36.74
C SER A 10 44.35 21.85 -37.03
N VAL A 11 43.06 21.80 -36.68
CA VAL A 11 41.91 21.49 -37.57
C VAL A 11 40.64 21.24 -36.72
N ALA A 12 39.74 22.23 -36.82
CA ALA A 12 38.28 22.18 -37.04
C ALA A 12 37.31 21.29 -36.25
N LEU A 13 36.09 21.87 -36.14
CA LEU A 13 34.75 21.27 -35.95
C LEU A 13 34.42 20.76 -34.54
N ALA A 14 33.22 20.97 -33.97
CA ALA A 14 31.98 21.55 -34.46
C ALA A 14 31.19 22.06 -33.25
N ILE A 15 30.59 23.25 -33.38
CA ILE A 15 29.57 23.73 -32.45
C ILE A 15 28.29 22.97 -32.78
N ASN A 16 27.98 21.92 -32.02
CA ASN A 16 26.65 21.34 -32.03
C ASN A 16 25.73 22.23 -31.19
N LEU A 17 25.19 23.28 -31.82
CA LEU A 17 23.93 23.90 -31.43
C LEU A 17 22.82 22.88 -31.70
N VAL A 18 22.57 21.97 -30.77
CA VAL A 18 21.31 21.23 -30.77
C VAL A 18 20.24 22.19 -30.27
N SER A 19 19.64 22.88 -31.22
CA SER A 19 18.30 23.44 -31.10
C SER A 19 17.32 22.27 -30.92
N GLY A 20 17.25 21.74 -29.70
CA GLY A 20 16.19 20.83 -29.30
C GLY A 20 14.97 21.67 -28.96
N LEU A 21 13.98 21.66 -29.87
CA LEU A 21 12.64 22.16 -29.58
C LEU A 21 12.19 21.61 -28.23
N LEU A 22 11.97 22.51 -27.27
CA LEU A 22 11.11 22.21 -26.12
C LEU A 22 9.70 22.02 -26.69
N ILE A 23 9.35 20.76 -27.00
CA ILE A 23 7.97 20.34 -27.11
C ILE A 23 7.39 20.57 -25.71
N PRO A 24 6.40 21.44 -25.51
CA PRO A 24 5.69 21.45 -24.25
C PRO A 24 4.97 20.11 -24.17
N SER A 25 5.36 19.27 -23.21
CA SER A 25 4.54 18.13 -22.82
C SER A 25 3.14 18.67 -22.51
N PRO A 26 2.07 18.17 -23.13
CA PRO A 26 0.74 18.54 -22.70
C PRO A 26 0.63 18.09 -21.24
N VAL A 27 0.36 19.05 -20.36
CA VAL A 27 -0.07 18.79 -19.00
C VAL A 27 -1.37 18.01 -19.13
N THR A 28 -1.29 16.69 -19.01
CA THR A 28 -2.47 15.84 -18.98
C THR A 28 -3.23 16.20 -17.72
N SER A 29 -4.33 16.93 -17.91
CA SER A 29 -5.27 17.28 -16.86
C SER A 29 -5.71 16.00 -16.13
N PRO A 30 -5.83 16.01 -14.79
CA PRO A 30 -6.33 14.86 -14.03
C PRO A 30 -7.80 14.50 -14.32
N TYR A 31 -8.44 15.20 -15.27
CA TYR A 31 -9.83 15.03 -15.67
C TYR A 31 -10.03 14.49 -17.09
N ASP A 32 -8.98 14.02 -17.77
CA ASP A 32 -9.14 13.41 -19.10
C ASP A 32 -9.69 11.97 -18.98
N LEU A 33 -10.97 11.87 -18.63
CA LEU A 33 -11.76 10.64 -18.64
C LEU A 33 -12.09 10.28 -20.09
N GLY A 34 -11.09 9.78 -20.82
CA GLY A 34 -11.34 9.03 -22.05
C GLY A 34 -12.25 7.82 -21.77
N PRO A 35 -13.07 7.38 -22.74
CA PRO A 35 -13.94 6.24 -22.55
C PRO A 35 -13.09 5.00 -22.23
N ARG A 36 -13.25 4.47 -21.01
CA ARG A 36 -12.46 3.37 -20.42
C ARG A 36 -12.87 2.03 -21.05
N SER A 37 -12.57 1.87 -22.34
CA SER A 37 -12.98 0.72 -23.18
C SER A 37 -11.98 -0.45 -23.20
N ASN A 38 -10.95 -0.46 -22.35
CA ASN A 38 -9.92 -1.52 -22.33
C ASN A 38 -9.85 -2.31 -21.01
N TYR A 39 -11.00 -2.55 -20.36
CA TYR A 39 -11.12 -3.57 -19.30
C TYR A 39 -11.33 -5.00 -19.85
N PHE A 40 -11.16 -5.19 -21.16
CA PHE A 40 -11.26 -6.49 -21.80
C PHE A 40 -9.92 -7.25 -21.70
N SER A 41 -9.98 -8.37 -20.97
CA SER A 41 -8.99 -9.45 -20.82
C SER A 41 -7.79 -9.24 -19.88
N GLN A 42 -7.97 -8.70 -18.67
CA GLN A 42 -7.05 -9.09 -17.61
C GLN A 42 -7.31 -10.55 -17.22
N PRO A 43 -6.28 -11.41 -17.11
CA PRO A 43 -6.46 -12.76 -16.63
C PRO A 43 -7.00 -12.73 -15.20
N LEU A 44 -7.96 -13.61 -14.90
CA LEU A 44 -8.50 -13.74 -13.55
C LEU A 44 -7.39 -14.22 -12.61
N ALA A 45 -7.26 -13.55 -11.46
CA ALA A 45 -6.38 -14.00 -10.40
C ALA A 45 -6.87 -15.35 -9.84
N PRO A 46 -5.96 -16.29 -9.59
CA PRO A 46 -6.32 -17.59 -9.04
C PRO A 46 -6.88 -17.45 -7.61
N MET A 47 -7.87 -18.28 -7.28
CA MET A 47 -8.42 -18.39 -5.92
C MET A 47 -7.50 -19.22 -5.03
N GLU A 48 -6.28 -18.71 -4.84
CA GLU A 48 -5.23 -19.35 -4.07
C GLU A 48 -4.48 -18.35 -3.20
N ARG A 49 -3.68 -18.88 -2.28
CA ARG A 49 -2.78 -18.10 -1.43
C ARG A 49 -1.41 -18.00 -2.10
N GLN A 50 -0.91 -16.78 -2.23
CA GLN A 50 0.46 -16.51 -2.68
C GLN A 50 1.46 -16.63 -1.52
N PRO A 51 2.78 -16.79 -1.81
CA PRO A 51 3.81 -16.74 -0.79
C PRO A 51 3.81 -15.42 0.00
N VAL A 52 4.30 -15.47 1.24
CA VAL A 52 4.48 -14.27 2.07
C VAL A 52 5.56 -13.38 1.43
N LYS A 53 5.25 -12.09 1.29
CA LYS A 53 6.20 -11.05 0.92
C LYS A 53 6.53 -10.22 2.17
N CYS A 54 7.73 -10.42 2.70
CA CYS A 54 8.21 -9.68 3.87
C CYS A 54 8.50 -8.22 3.53
N HIS A 55 8.29 -7.35 4.51
CA HIS A 55 8.75 -5.97 4.44
C HIS A 55 10.28 -5.90 4.53
N ASP A 56 10.84 -4.83 3.97
CA ASP A 56 12.21 -4.44 4.27
C ASP A 56 12.22 -3.78 5.65
N GLU A 57 13.07 -4.26 6.56
CA GLU A 57 13.18 -3.72 7.91
C GLU A 57 13.61 -2.24 7.90
N SER A 58 14.36 -1.82 6.87
CA SER A 58 14.81 -0.43 6.73
C SER A 58 13.66 0.57 6.50
N ASP A 59 12.48 0.11 6.07
CA ASP A 59 11.27 0.93 5.96
C ASP A 59 10.63 1.24 7.33
N PHE A 60 11.19 0.69 8.42
CA PHE A 60 10.68 0.78 9.79
C PHE A 60 11.76 1.31 10.75
N PRO A 61 12.34 2.50 10.50
CA PRO A 61 13.49 2.99 11.26
C PRO A 61 13.15 3.16 12.74
N GLY A 62 13.96 2.52 13.61
CA GLY A 62 13.80 2.61 15.06
C GLY A 62 12.57 1.86 15.60
N HIS A 63 12.05 0.88 14.86
CA HIS A 63 10.96 0.05 15.35
C HIS A 63 11.37 -0.72 16.61
N ALA A 64 10.40 -0.94 17.50
CA ALA A 64 10.58 -1.81 18.65
C ALA A 64 10.44 -3.29 18.26
N ASP A 65 10.93 -4.18 19.13
CA ASP A 65 10.73 -5.62 18.96
C ASP A 65 9.27 -6.00 19.15
N VAL A 66 8.70 -6.68 18.16
CA VAL A 66 7.31 -7.14 18.21
C VAL A 66 7.21 -8.42 19.01
N ASN A 67 6.42 -8.38 20.09
CA ASN A 67 6.20 -9.54 20.94
C ASN A 67 5.35 -10.62 20.24
N TYR A 68 5.86 -11.85 20.24
CA TYR A 68 5.21 -13.02 19.62
C TYR A 68 3.82 -13.32 20.19
N GLY A 69 3.64 -13.28 21.50
CA GLY A 69 2.37 -13.58 22.16
C GLY A 69 1.33 -12.49 21.89
N MET A 70 1.73 -11.23 22.04
CA MET A 70 0.87 -10.08 21.77
C MET A 70 0.41 -10.02 20.32
N GLN A 71 1.26 -10.41 19.36
CA GLN A 71 0.85 -10.47 17.96
C GLN A 71 -0.29 -11.48 17.74
N TRP A 72 -0.30 -12.61 18.45
CA TRP A 72 -1.40 -13.58 18.35
C TRP A 72 -2.72 -13.00 18.89
N GLU A 73 -2.67 -12.30 20.02
CA GLU A 73 -3.85 -11.63 20.60
C GLU A 73 -4.38 -10.53 19.66
N ALA A 74 -3.48 -9.72 19.11
CA ALA A 74 -3.81 -8.66 18.16
C ALA A 74 -4.45 -9.22 16.87
N VAL A 75 -3.94 -10.35 16.36
CA VAL A 75 -4.56 -11.07 15.23
C VAL A 75 -5.95 -11.58 15.58
N HIS A 76 -6.13 -12.10 16.80
CA HIS A 76 -7.43 -12.57 17.26
C HIS A 76 -8.46 -11.44 17.25
N GLU A 77 -8.10 -10.28 17.80
CA GLU A 77 -8.97 -9.09 17.82
C GLU A 77 -9.31 -8.62 16.40
N PHE A 78 -8.32 -8.56 15.50
CA PHE A 78 -8.52 -8.11 14.13
C PHE A 78 -9.50 -9.02 13.37
N CYS A 79 -9.20 -10.32 13.35
CA CYS A 79 -9.92 -11.29 12.54
C CYS A 79 -11.30 -11.66 13.11
N ASN A 80 -11.55 -11.42 14.40
CA ASN A 80 -12.85 -11.65 15.04
C ASN A 80 -13.66 -10.37 15.26
N SER A 81 -13.14 -9.21 14.87
CA SER A 81 -13.90 -7.97 14.91
C SER A 81 -15.23 -8.16 14.19
N LYS A 82 -16.32 -7.64 14.75
CA LYS A 82 -17.68 -7.76 14.16
C LYS A 82 -17.80 -7.08 12.79
N GLU A 83 -16.78 -6.31 12.44
CA GLU A 83 -16.56 -5.66 11.15
C GLU A 83 -15.92 -6.59 10.12
N ALA A 84 -15.72 -7.88 10.43
CA ALA A 84 -15.13 -8.90 9.55
C ALA A 84 -15.64 -8.75 8.12
N ALA A 85 -14.83 -8.06 7.32
CA ALA A 85 -15.34 -7.35 6.18
C ALA A 85 -15.58 -8.31 5.01
N LEU A 86 -16.65 -8.05 4.27
CA LEU A 86 -16.80 -8.57 2.93
C LEU A 86 -16.21 -7.50 1.99
N LEU A 87 -15.09 -7.82 1.34
CA LEU A 87 -14.54 -6.95 0.30
C LEU A 87 -14.98 -7.46 -1.07
N SER A 88 -15.01 -6.57 -2.05
CA SER A 88 -15.54 -6.82 -3.38
C SER A 88 -14.89 -5.91 -4.40
N THR A 89 -15.16 -6.16 -5.68
CA THR A 89 -14.72 -5.30 -6.80
C THR A 89 -15.15 -3.84 -6.66
N LEU A 90 -16.18 -3.53 -5.86
CA LEU A 90 -16.56 -2.14 -5.54
C LEU A 90 -15.43 -1.39 -4.83
N HIS A 91 -14.60 -2.11 -4.06
CA HIS A 91 -13.48 -1.57 -3.31
C HIS A 91 -12.19 -1.55 -4.12
N ASP A 92 -12.24 -1.91 -5.41
CA ASP A 92 -11.08 -1.85 -6.28
C ASP A 92 -10.60 -0.40 -6.43
N PRO A 93 -9.35 -0.08 -6.03
CA PRO A 93 -8.80 1.26 -6.21
C PRO A 93 -8.78 1.69 -7.68
N ALA A 94 -8.75 0.75 -8.62
CA ALA A 94 -8.81 1.06 -10.04
C ALA A 94 -10.12 1.74 -10.44
N ASP A 95 -11.23 1.53 -9.73
CA ASP A 95 -12.51 2.19 -10.02
C ASP A 95 -12.55 3.66 -9.51
N GLY A 96 -11.61 4.08 -8.66
CA GLY A 96 -11.52 5.48 -8.19
C GLY A 96 -12.75 5.98 -7.42
N ARG A 97 -13.51 5.08 -6.79
CA ARG A 97 -14.80 5.41 -6.14
C ARG A 97 -14.67 6.13 -4.81
N PHE A 98 -13.56 5.90 -4.12
CA PHE A 98 -13.31 6.46 -2.79
C PHE A 98 -12.14 7.44 -2.85
N PRO A 99 -12.18 8.54 -2.07
CA PRO A 99 -11.07 9.49 -2.01
C PRO A 99 -9.80 8.82 -1.46
N ILE A 100 -9.96 7.80 -0.63
CA ILE A 100 -8.90 6.99 -0.03
C ILE A 100 -9.17 5.53 -0.37
N THR A 101 -8.13 4.76 -0.68
CA THR A 101 -8.24 3.32 -0.85
C THR A 101 -8.94 2.69 0.35
N PHE A 102 -10.07 2.02 0.10
CA PHE A 102 -10.78 1.32 1.15
C PHE A 102 -9.94 0.14 1.64
N LYS A 103 -9.65 0.15 2.95
CA LYS A 103 -8.99 -0.97 3.64
C LYS A 103 -9.76 -1.26 4.91
N HIS A 104 -10.07 -2.52 5.15
CA HIS A 104 -10.39 -2.97 6.50
C HIS A 104 -9.09 -2.90 7.31
N ARG A 105 -9.06 -2.06 8.34
CA ARG A 105 -7.81 -1.73 9.04
C ARG A 105 -8.04 -1.63 10.54
N MET A 106 -7.04 -2.06 11.31
CA MET A 106 -7.06 -1.96 12.77
C MET A 106 -5.66 -1.71 13.29
N ARG A 107 -5.55 -0.78 14.24
CA ARG A 107 -4.34 -0.56 15.03
C ARG A 107 -4.59 -1.10 16.42
N TRP A 108 -3.83 -2.12 16.78
CA TRP A 108 -3.75 -2.60 18.15
C TRP A 108 -2.48 -2.08 18.80
N LYS A 109 -2.51 -1.85 20.11
CA LYS A 109 -1.34 -1.40 20.87
C LYS A 109 -1.11 -2.33 22.05
N ASP A 110 0.13 -2.77 22.21
CA ASP A 110 0.48 -3.55 23.39
C ASP A 110 0.46 -2.70 24.66
N TRP A 111 0.30 -3.38 25.79
CA TRP A 111 0.45 -2.79 27.11
C TRP A 111 1.61 -3.51 27.83
N PRO A 112 2.57 -2.80 28.43
CA PRO A 112 2.62 -1.35 28.65
C PRO A 112 3.39 -0.53 27.60
N HIS A 113 4.05 -1.16 26.62
CA HIS A 113 5.01 -0.46 25.74
C HIS A 113 4.37 0.40 24.65
N GLN A 114 3.07 0.24 24.41
CA GLN A 114 2.30 1.00 23.41
C GLN A 114 2.84 0.83 21.98
N ILE A 115 3.44 -0.32 21.69
CA ILE A 115 3.92 -0.70 20.37
C ILE A 115 2.71 -0.93 19.46
N ASN A 116 2.74 -0.35 18.25
CA ASN A 116 1.67 -0.49 17.27
C ASN A 116 1.75 -1.84 16.54
N TYR A 117 0.60 -2.46 16.36
CA TYR A 117 0.35 -3.65 15.55
C TYR A 117 -0.73 -3.28 14.55
N ASP A 118 -0.33 -2.96 13.32
CA ASP A 118 -1.25 -2.47 12.31
C ASP A 118 -1.59 -3.58 11.32
N PHE A 119 -2.89 -3.80 11.15
CA PHE A 119 -3.44 -4.82 10.25
C PHE A 119 -4.24 -4.15 9.16
N PHE A 120 -4.08 -4.63 7.93
CA PHE A 120 -4.79 -4.12 6.77
C PHE A 120 -5.25 -5.27 5.88
N VAL A 121 -6.47 -5.17 5.36
CA VAL A 121 -6.95 -5.99 4.25
C VAL A 121 -7.58 -5.09 3.21
N GLU A 122 -7.09 -5.19 1.98
CA GLU A 122 -7.54 -4.37 0.85
C GLU A 122 -7.73 -5.20 -0.42
N TRP A 123 -8.54 -4.67 -1.35
CA TRP A 123 -8.69 -5.25 -2.68
C TRP A 123 -7.50 -4.84 -3.55
N VAL A 124 -6.84 -5.82 -4.18
CA VAL A 124 -5.69 -5.56 -5.05
C VAL A 124 -6.15 -4.81 -6.31
N TRP A 125 -5.42 -3.76 -6.66
CA TRP A 125 -5.72 -2.90 -7.81
C TRP A 125 -5.97 -3.71 -9.08
N GLY A 126 -7.12 -3.48 -9.73
CA GLY A 126 -7.50 -4.12 -10.98
C GLY A 126 -7.80 -5.62 -10.86
N CYS A 127 -7.63 -6.23 -9.68
CA CYS A 127 -7.72 -7.67 -9.53
C CYS A 127 -9.15 -8.18 -9.71
N ARG A 128 -9.32 -9.25 -10.47
CA ARG A 128 -10.60 -9.94 -10.69
C ARG A 128 -10.42 -11.42 -10.42
N THR A 129 -11.38 -12.06 -9.77
CA THR A 129 -11.46 -13.54 -9.69
C THR A 129 -12.79 -14.01 -10.27
N THR A 130 -13.06 -15.31 -10.21
CA THR A 130 -14.38 -15.87 -10.52
C THR A 130 -15.47 -15.39 -9.57
N SER A 131 -15.11 -14.86 -8.39
CA SER A 131 -16.01 -14.23 -7.44
C SER A 131 -15.85 -12.72 -7.44
N GLN A 132 -16.95 -12.00 -7.32
CA GLN A 132 -16.92 -10.53 -7.19
C GLN A 132 -16.65 -10.08 -5.74
N PHE A 133 -16.69 -11.00 -4.78
CA PHE A 133 -16.51 -10.73 -3.36
C PHE A 133 -15.64 -11.79 -2.69
N GLN A 134 -14.95 -11.41 -1.62
CA GLN A 134 -14.19 -12.30 -0.77
C GLN A 134 -14.36 -11.88 0.70
N SER A 135 -14.56 -12.88 1.56
CA SER A 135 -14.60 -12.67 3.01
C SER A 135 -13.19 -12.45 3.54
N VAL A 136 -12.99 -11.45 4.40
CA VAL A 136 -11.71 -11.29 5.11
C VAL A 136 -11.43 -12.50 6.01
N GLY A 137 -12.44 -13.01 6.73
CA GLY A 137 -12.28 -14.12 7.66
C GLY A 137 -11.92 -15.46 6.99
N LEU A 138 -12.48 -15.70 5.79
CA LEU A 138 -12.30 -16.93 5.03
C LEU A 138 -12.20 -16.63 3.51
N PRO A 139 -11.07 -16.09 3.03
CA PRO A 139 -10.94 -15.52 1.69
C PRO A 139 -11.08 -16.51 0.54
N LEU A 140 -10.81 -17.80 0.79
CA LEU A 140 -10.94 -18.88 -0.21
C LEU A 140 -12.19 -19.75 0.01
N GLY A 141 -13.06 -19.38 0.95
CA GLY A 141 -14.23 -20.18 1.31
C GLY A 141 -13.90 -21.47 2.07
N LYS A 142 -14.88 -22.38 2.13
CA LYS A 142 -14.80 -23.60 2.95
C LYS A 142 -13.58 -24.46 2.60
N GLY A 143 -12.79 -24.84 3.60
CA GLY A 143 -11.57 -25.63 3.43
C GLY A 143 -10.33 -24.80 3.04
N GLY A 144 -10.49 -23.48 2.88
CA GLY A 144 -9.41 -22.55 2.67
C GLY A 144 -8.71 -22.10 3.94
N VAL A 145 -7.71 -21.23 3.77
CA VAL A 145 -6.96 -20.61 4.87
C VAL A 145 -7.79 -19.50 5.54
N HIS A 146 -7.66 -19.37 6.86
CA HIS A 146 -8.37 -18.36 7.66
C HIS A 146 -7.54 -17.07 7.83
N CYS A 147 -8.23 -15.95 8.11
CA CYS A 147 -7.60 -14.66 8.45
C CYS A 147 -6.51 -14.81 9.52
N HIS A 148 -6.78 -15.54 10.61
CA HIS A 148 -5.82 -15.74 11.70
C HIS A 148 -4.52 -16.36 11.20
N THR A 149 -4.63 -17.41 10.36
CA THR A 149 -3.46 -18.09 9.80
C THR A 149 -2.66 -17.14 8.89
N ILE A 150 -3.34 -16.41 8.01
CA ILE A 150 -2.66 -15.49 7.08
C ILE A 150 -1.92 -14.40 7.84
N MET A 151 -2.60 -13.70 8.76
CA MET A 151 -2.02 -12.58 9.51
C MET A 151 -0.93 -13.04 10.49
N ARG A 152 -1.06 -14.25 11.05
CA ARG A 152 -0.02 -14.82 11.90
C ARG A 152 1.22 -15.17 11.08
N GLU A 153 1.05 -15.77 9.92
CA GLU A 153 2.18 -16.16 9.06
C GLU A 153 2.87 -14.99 8.39
N ASN A 154 2.18 -13.87 8.14
CA ASN A 154 2.81 -12.61 7.73
C ASN A 154 3.85 -12.10 8.75
N TYR A 155 3.71 -12.49 10.02
CA TYR A 155 4.71 -12.23 11.06
C TYR A 155 5.73 -13.36 11.17
N LEU A 156 5.27 -14.61 11.34
CA LEU A 156 6.16 -15.73 11.66
C LEU A 156 7.11 -16.15 10.54
N ASN A 157 6.71 -15.96 9.29
CA ASN A 157 7.52 -16.39 8.15
C ASN A 157 8.48 -15.29 7.67
N CYS A 158 8.57 -14.18 8.39
CA CYS A 158 9.46 -13.07 8.10
C CYS A 158 10.50 -12.90 9.19
N ASN A 159 11.78 -13.02 8.81
CA ASN A 159 12.90 -12.76 9.69
C ASN A 159 13.44 -11.34 9.45
N ASN A 160 12.68 -10.33 9.89
CA ASN A 160 12.94 -8.91 9.65
C ASN A 160 12.65 -8.05 10.90
N GLY A 161 13.18 -8.44 12.06
CA GLY A 161 12.96 -7.70 13.31
C GLY A 161 11.51 -7.69 13.82
N GLY A 162 10.61 -8.45 13.19
CA GLY A 162 9.19 -8.52 13.54
C GLY A 162 8.31 -7.49 12.84
N VAL A 163 8.84 -6.70 11.90
CA VAL A 163 8.03 -5.71 11.14
C VAL A 163 6.99 -6.38 10.24
N GLY A 164 7.16 -7.66 9.92
CA GLY A 164 6.14 -8.49 9.29
C GLY A 164 6.15 -8.43 7.77
N GLY A 165 4.97 -8.51 7.17
CA GLY A 165 4.85 -8.70 5.73
C GLY A 165 3.41 -8.75 5.26
N SER A 166 3.25 -9.19 4.03
CA SER A 166 1.97 -9.28 3.36
C SER A 166 1.79 -10.60 2.61
N THR A 167 0.54 -11.01 2.45
CA THR A 167 0.14 -12.20 1.68
C THR A 167 -1.08 -11.85 0.86
N GLN A 168 -1.02 -12.12 -0.45
CA GLN A 168 -2.20 -12.03 -1.32
C GLN A 168 -2.95 -13.37 -1.32
N VAL A 169 -4.28 -13.33 -1.19
CA VAL A 169 -5.17 -14.49 -1.24
C VAL A 169 -6.36 -14.17 -2.15
N GLY A 170 -6.36 -14.73 -3.37
CA GLY A 170 -7.22 -14.23 -4.43
C GLY A 170 -6.93 -12.76 -4.74
N CYS A 171 -7.93 -11.89 -4.59
CA CYS A 171 -7.81 -10.44 -4.74
C CYS A 171 -7.71 -9.67 -3.41
N LEU A 172 -7.61 -10.35 -2.27
CA LEU A 172 -7.38 -9.69 -0.99
C LEU A 172 -5.89 -9.68 -0.65
N LEU A 173 -5.35 -8.52 -0.32
CA LEU A 173 -4.00 -8.37 0.22
C LEU A 173 -4.08 -8.18 1.73
N PHE A 174 -3.57 -9.15 2.48
CA PHE A 174 -3.47 -9.10 3.94
C PHE A 174 -2.09 -8.58 4.30
N THR A 175 -2.00 -7.50 5.07
CA THR A 175 -0.73 -6.89 5.49
C THR A 175 -0.69 -6.74 7.01
N PHE A 176 0.44 -7.10 7.60
CA PHE A 176 0.78 -6.84 8.99
C PHE A 176 2.03 -5.97 9.05
N ASN A 177 1.90 -4.79 9.64
CA ASN A 177 3.00 -3.87 9.94
C ASN A 177 3.24 -3.86 11.46
N GLY A 178 4.36 -4.44 11.87
CA GLY A 178 4.80 -4.46 13.26
C GLY A 178 5.63 -3.23 13.60
N ALA A 179 5.31 -2.57 14.72
CA ALA A 179 6.12 -1.52 15.33
C ALA A 179 6.53 -0.34 14.42
N LYS A 180 5.80 -0.10 13.33
CA LYS A 180 6.04 1.03 12.40
C LYS A 180 5.96 2.41 13.07
N GLY A 181 5.28 2.48 14.22
CA GLY A 181 5.05 3.72 14.94
C GLY A 181 3.98 4.58 14.30
N GLY A 182 4.15 5.90 14.38
CA GLY A 182 3.19 6.88 13.88
C GLY A 182 2.00 7.10 14.82
N ARG A 183 1.43 8.31 14.75
CA ARG A 183 0.27 8.69 15.58
C ARG A 183 -1.02 8.04 15.11
N CYS A 184 -1.20 7.94 13.79
CA CYS A 184 -2.40 7.42 13.15
C CYS A 184 -2.11 6.22 12.26
N ILE A 185 -3.15 5.40 12.06
CA ILE A 185 -3.12 4.27 11.11
C ILE A 185 -3.29 4.73 9.65
N LEU A 186 -3.86 5.92 9.46
CA LEU A 186 -3.87 6.60 8.17
C LEU A 186 -2.50 7.25 7.94
N THR A 187 -2.04 7.25 6.69
CA THR A 187 -0.88 8.07 6.29
C THR A 187 -1.24 9.56 6.35
N ASP A 188 -0.24 10.43 6.35
CA ASP A 188 -0.48 11.89 6.31
C ASP A 188 -1.25 12.30 5.03
N GLU A 189 -0.98 11.65 3.91
CA GLU A 189 -1.73 11.84 2.65
C GLU A 189 -3.18 11.34 2.77
N GLU A 190 -3.40 10.17 3.37
CA GLU A 190 -4.77 9.68 3.63
C GLU A 190 -5.52 10.62 4.60
N LEU A 191 -4.84 11.22 5.58
CA LEU A 191 -5.42 12.20 6.48
C LEU A 191 -5.82 13.49 5.73
N GLU A 192 -4.95 14.00 4.86
CA GLU A 192 -5.24 15.19 4.05
C GLU A 192 -6.45 14.97 3.13
N LEU A 193 -6.47 13.86 2.38
CA LEU A 193 -7.59 13.49 1.51
C LEU A 193 -8.91 13.32 2.28
N ARG A 194 -8.83 12.79 3.51
CA ARG A 194 -10.00 12.68 4.38
C ARG A 194 -10.50 14.05 4.81
N ASP A 195 -9.61 14.93 5.23
CA ASP A 195 -9.96 16.27 5.69
C ASP A 195 -10.59 17.10 4.57
N GLU A 196 -10.11 16.97 3.33
CA GLU A 196 -10.74 17.56 2.15
C GLU A 196 -12.16 17.02 1.92
N TYR A 197 -12.33 15.70 1.99
CA TYR A 197 -13.63 15.06 1.84
C TYR A 197 -14.62 15.51 2.94
N ASP A 198 -14.18 15.51 4.19
CA ASP A 198 -15.01 15.90 5.32
C ASP A 198 -15.44 17.37 5.22
N LYS A 199 -14.54 18.28 4.82
CA LYS A 199 -14.88 19.69 4.55
C LYS A 199 -15.92 19.82 3.43
N LYS A 200 -15.73 19.10 2.32
CA LYS A 200 -16.64 19.12 1.17
C LYS A 200 -18.04 18.62 1.52
N HIS A 201 -18.12 17.64 2.42
CA HIS A 201 -19.37 16.98 2.81
C HIS A 201 -19.92 17.44 4.17
N ASN A 202 -19.31 18.46 4.79
CA ASN A 202 -19.66 18.99 6.10
C ASN A 202 -19.74 17.89 7.19
N ILE A 203 -18.78 16.97 7.18
CA ILE A 203 -18.64 15.91 8.17
C ILE A 203 -17.80 16.43 9.33
N GLN A 204 -18.28 16.27 10.56
CA GLN A 204 -17.52 16.57 11.77
C GLN A 204 -17.08 15.26 12.43
N ARG A 205 -15.76 15.11 12.62
CA ARG A 205 -15.18 14.00 13.36
C ARG A 205 -14.80 14.41 14.78
N PRO A 206 -14.64 13.46 15.72
CA PRO A 206 -14.11 13.75 17.04
C PRO A 206 -12.75 14.46 16.96
N ASP A 207 -12.50 15.38 17.90
CA ASP A 207 -11.21 16.07 18.05
C ASP A 207 -10.17 15.14 18.71
N THR A 208 -9.85 14.05 18.02
CA THR A 208 -8.77 13.13 18.35
C THR A 208 -7.68 13.25 17.29
N PRO A 209 -6.40 12.96 17.60
CA PRO A 209 -5.30 13.09 16.64
C PRO A 209 -5.53 12.36 15.31
N CYS A 210 -6.44 11.38 15.29
CA CYS A 210 -6.78 10.59 14.12
C CYS A 210 -8.27 10.66 13.73
N GLY A 211 -9.10 11.47 14.38
CA GLY A 211 -10.54 11.59 14.07
C GLY A 211 -11.31 10.27 14.10
N MET A 212 -10.84 9.30 14.88
CA MET A 212 -11.45 7.99 15.13
C MET A 212 -11.78 7.87 16.62
#